data_AF-A0A0P9F923-F1
#
_entry.id   AF-A0A0P9F923-F1
#
_cell.length_a   1.000
_cell.length_b   1.000
_cell.length_c   1.000
_cell.angle_alpha   90.00
_cell.angle_beta   90.00
_cell.angle_gamma   90.00
#
_symmetry.space_group_name_H-M   'P 1'
#
loop_
_entity.id
_entity.type
_entity.pdbx_description
1 polymer ?
#
loop_
_entity_poly.entity_id
_entity_poly.type
_entity_poly.pdbx_seq_one_letter_code
_entity_poly.pdbx_strand_id
1 'polypeptide(L)'
;MTTRPDYSELVAHAREARERAYCPYSHFAVGAAVLTSSGRVFPGCNVENAAYPATICAERAALMGAYAAGERTIVAIAVVADTPTP
;
A
#
# COMPACT_ATOMS: atom_id res chain seq x y z
N MET A 1 4.23 -27.72 -11.55
CA MET A 1 4.78 -27.26 -10.25
C MET A 1 4.92 -25.75 -10.34
N THR A 2 3.91 -25.00 -9.91
CA THR A 2 3.90 -23.53 -9.98
C THR A 2 4.66 -22.99 -8.77
N THR A 3 5.87 -22.50 -9.00
CA THR A 3 6.62 -21.73 -8.01
C THR A 3 5.83 -20.48 -7.66
N ARG A 4 5.58 -20.25 -6.36
CA ARG A 4 4.96 -19.01 -5.89
C ARG A 4 5.85 -17.83 -6.31
N PRO A 5 5.31 -16.76 -6.90
CA PRO A 5 6.07 -15.55 -7.17
C PRO A 5 6.66 -14.98 -5.86
N ASP A 6 7.92 -14.55 -5.92
CA ASP A 6 8.61 -13.88 -4.83
C ASP A 6 8.15 -12.41 -4.79
N TYR A 7 7.57 -12.00 -3.66
CA TYR A 7 7.06 -10.65 -3.43
C TYR A 7 7.83 -9.91 -2.33
N SER A 8 9.03 -10.38 -1.96
CA SER A 8 9.86 -9.75 -0.92
C SER A 8 10.14 -8.26 -1.19
N GLU A 9 10.46 -7.90 -2.43
CA GLU A 9 10.65 -6.49 -2.83
C GLU A 9 9.36 -5.66 -2.72
N LEU A 10 8.21 -6.24 -3.10
CA LEU A 10 6.91 -5.56 -2.98
C LEU A 10 6.56 -5.29 -1.51
N VAL A 11 6.88 -6.24 -0.61
CA VAL A 11 6.74 -6.07 0.83
C VAL A 11 7.71 -5.01 1.37
N ALA A 12 8.95 -4.94 0.86
CA ALA A 12 9.90 -3.89 1.24
C ALA A 12 9.37 -2.49 0.88
N HIS A 13 8.82 -2.31 -0.32
CA HIS A 13 8.19 -1.04 -0.70
C HIS A 13 6.98 -0.67 0.17
N ALA A 14 6.17 -1.65 0.60
CA ALA A 14 5.08 -1.40 1.53
C ALA A 14 5.59 -1.00 2.92
N ARG A 15 6.69 -1.61 3.41
CA ARG A 15 7.36 -1.21 4.66
C ARG A 15 7.86 0.23 4.60
N GLU A 16 8.55 0.59 3.53
CA GLU A 16 9.04 1.97 3.33
C GLU A 16 7.89 2.98 3.23
N ALA A 17 6.78 2.61 2.58
CA ALA A 17 5.63 3.48 2.49
C ALA A 17 4.98 3.73 3.86
N ARG A 18 4.91 2.72 4.72
CA ARG A 18 4.35 2.81 6.08
C ARG A 18 5.01 3.91 6.90
N GLU A 19 6.32 4.11 6.77
CA GLU A 19 7.08 5.14 7.50
C GLU A 19 6.67 6.59 7.15
N ARG A 20 5.87 6.77 6.09
CA ARG A 20 5.32 8.06 5.66
C ARG A 20 3.85 8.26 6.04
N ALA A 21 3.25 7.33 6.78
CA ALA A 21 1.85 7.42 7.18
C ALA A 21 1.56 8.70 7.97
N TYR A 22 0.45 9.36 7.62
CA TYR A 22 -0.09 10.45 8.43
C TYR A 22 -1.25 9.88 9.26
N CYS A 23 -0.95 9.49 10.50
CA CYS A 23 -1.91 8.86 11.40
C CYS A 23 -1.91 9.44 12.82
N PRO A 24 -2.14 10.76 13.00
CA PRO A 24 -2.09 11.39 14.32
C PRO A 24 -3.28 11.06 15.22
N TYR A 25 -4.36 10.43 14.70
CA TYR A 25 -5.56 10.14 15.47
C TYR A 25 -5.56 8.70 16.01
N SER A 26 -5.27 7.71 15.16
CA SER A 26 -5.17 6.31 15.60
C SER A 26 -3.79 5.90 16.07
N HIS A 27 -2.74 6.60 15.63
CA HIS A 27 -1.34 6.19 15.75
C HIS A 27 -1.05 4.81 15.11
N PHE A 28 -1.90 4.36 14.19
CA PHE A 28 -1.77 3.08 13.51
C PHE A 28 -1.27 3.27 12.07
N ALA A 29 0.03 3.12 11.87
CA ALA A 29 0.67 3.28 10.56
C ALA A 29 0.52 2.01 9.71
N VAL A 30 0.01 2.19 8.49
CA VAL A 30 -0.16 1.15 7.46
C VAL A 30 0.51 1.61 6.17
N GLY A 31 1.27 0.71 5.55
CA GLY A 31 1.85 0.89 4.23
C GLY A 31 1.35 -0.17 3.25
N ALA A 32 1.29 0.19 1.98
CA ALA A 32 0.93 -0.70 0.90
C ALA A 32 1.81 -0.43 -0.33
N ALA A 33 1.96 -1.44 -1.18
CA ALA A 33 2.62 -1.30 -2.47
C ALA A 33 1.91 -2.15 -3.52
N VAL A 34 1.60 -1.55 -4.66
CA VAL A 34 0.87 -2.16 -5.78
C VAL A 34 1.84 -2.46 -6.92
N LEU A 35 1.91 -3.71 -7.37
CA LEU A 35 2.62 -4.13 -8.58
C LEU A 35 1.64 -4.18 -9.75
N THR A 36 1.97 -3.51 -10.86
CA THR A 36 1.15 -3.52 -12.09
C THR A 36 1.72 -4.46 -13.14
N SER A 37 0.95 -4.75 -14.19
CA SER A 37 1.40 -5.62 -15.29
C SER A 37 2.56 -5.04 -16.10
N SER A 38 2.80 -3.72 -16.02
CA SER A 38 3.98 -3.07 -16.62
C SER A 38 5.25 -3.27 -15.80
N GLY A 39 5.16 -3.91 -14.62
CA GLY A 39 6.26 -4.11 -13.69
C GLY A 39 6.52 -2.92 -12.76
N ARG A 40 5.72 -1.86 -12.85
CA ARG A 40 5.85 -0.68 -11.98
C ARG A 40 5.26 -0.94 -10.60
N VAL A 41 5.88 -0.36 -9.58
CA VAL A 41 5.42 -0.42 -8.19
C VAL A 41 4.95 0.95 -7.73
N PHE A 42 3.77 0.99 -7.10
CA PHE A 42 3.16 2.20 -6.55
C PHE A 42 2.99 2.06 -5.05
N PRO A 43 3.75 2.82 -4.24
CA PRO A 43 3.60 2.81 -2.79
C PRO A 43 2.41 3.68 -2.35
N GLY A 44 1.85 3.35 -1.19
CA GLY A 44 0.81 4.12 -0.52
C GLY A 44 0.88 3.93 1.00
N CYS A 45 0.39 4.91 1.75
CA CYS A 45 0.26 4.84 3.21
C CYS A 45 -1.08 5.44 3.63
N ASN A 46 -1.55 5.12 4.83
CA ASN A 46 -2.77 5.73 5.32
C ASN A 46 -2.55 7.22 5.62
N VAL A 47 -3.56 8.02 5.26
CA VAL A 47 -3.62 9.45 5.53
C VAL A 47 -4.95 9.72 6.22
N GLU A 48 -4.87 9.98 7.51
CA GLU A 48 -6.04 10.23 8.34
C GLU A 48 -6.54 11.66 8.22
N ASN A 49 -7.79 11.86 8.63
CA ASN A 49 -8.42 13.16 8.70
C ASN A 49 -9.27 13.25 9.97
N ALA A 50 -9.39 14.46 10.55
CA ALA A 50 -10.23 14.70 11.72
C ALA A 50 -11.71 14.37 11.44
N ALA A 51 -12.16 14.55 10.20
CA ALA A 51 -13.38 13.94 9.73
C ALA A 51 -13.08 12.46 9.39
N TYR A 52 -13.17 11.57 10.38
CA TYR A 52 -12.70 10.17 10.29
C TYR A 52 -13.13 9.42 9.01
N PRO A 53 -14.36 9.58 8.49
CA PRO A 53 -14.78 8.92 7.24
C PRO A 53 -13.99 9.34 5.99
N ALA A 54 -13.30 10.49 6.03
CA ALA A 54 -12.47 10.99 4.93
C ALA A 54 -11.04 10.41 4.92
N THR A 55 -10.68 9.58 5.90
CA THR A 55 -9.39 8.88 5.93
C THR A 55 -9.19 8.07 4.65
N ILE A 56 -7.98 8.09 4.10
CA ILE A 56 -7.56 7.25 2.97
C ILE A 56 -6.70 6.12 3.51
N CYS A 57 -7.05 4.88 3.18
CA CYS A 57 -6.26 3.71 3.53
C CYS A 57 -5.03 3.57 2.61
N ALA A 58 -4.00 2.86 3.05
CA ALA A 58 -2.76 2.70 2.31
C ALA A 58 -2.97 2.10 0.91
N GLU A 59 -3.87 1.12 0.80
CA GLU A 59 -4.23 0.42 -0.42
C GLU A 59 -4.91 1.36 -1.41
N ARG A 60 -5.82 2.20 -0.92
CA ARG A 60 -6.47 3.24 -1.75
C ARG A 60 -5.44 4.23 -2.26
N ALA A 61 -4.53 4.70 -1.42
CA ALA A 61 -3.47 5.62 -1.84
C ALA A 61 -2.58 5.00 -2.94
N ALA A 62 -2.15 3.74 -2.77
CA ALA A 62 -1.33 3.03 -3.74
C ALA A 62 -2.07 2.82 -5.09
N LEU A 63 -3.32 2.36 -5.03
CA LEU A 63 -4.17 2.15 -6.22
C LEU A 63 -4.47 3.46 -6.95
N MET A 64 -4.77 4.54 -6.22
CA MET A 64 -4.99 5.86 -6.80
C MET A 64 -3.74 6.35 -7.54
N GLY A 65 -2.54 6.14 -6.97
CA GLY A 65 -1.28 6.45 -7.63
C GLY A 65 -1.09 5.67 -8.94
N ALA A 66 -1.35 4.36 -8.92
CA ALA A 66 -1.28 3.51 -10.10
C ALA A 66 -2.26 3.99 -11.20
N TYR A 67 -3.53 4.21 -10.84
CA TYR A 67 -4.56 4.65 -11.78
C TYR A 67 -4.29 6.06 -12.34
N ALA A 68 -3.82 6.99 -11.51
CA ALA A 68 -3.42 8.33 -11.93
C ALA A 68 -2.25 8.28 -12.93
N ALA A 69 -1.35 7.32 -12.78
CA ALA A 69 -0.23 7.10 -13.69
C ALA A 69 -0.57 6.27 -14.95
N GLY A 70 -1.87 6.04 -15.20
CA GLY A 70 -2.35 5.34 -16.40
C GLY A 70 -2.37 3.81 -16.31
N GLU A 71 -1.94 3.22 -15.20
CA GLU A 71 -1.96 1.76 -15.02
C GLU A 71 -3.40 1.28 -14.78
N ARG A 72 -3.76 0.12 -15.35
CA ARG A 72 -5.12 -0.44 -15.23
C ARG A 72 -5.16 -1.90 -14.82
N THR A 73 -4.04 -2.62 -14.96
CA THR A 73 -3.97 -4.04 -14.63
C THR A 73 -3.02 -4.24 -13.46
N ILE A 74 -3.59 -4.67 -12.34
CA ILE A 74 -2.87 -4.92 -11.08
C ILE A 74 -2.53 -6.41 -10.99
N VAL A 75 -1.27 -6.70 -10.69
CA VAL A 75 -0.75 -8.08 -10.53
C VAL A 75 -0.82 -8.51 -9.07
N ALA A 76 -0.37 -7.63 -8.15
CA ALA A 76 -0.31 -7.92 -6.73
C ALA A 76 -0.35 -6.64 -5.90
N ILE A 77 -0.72 -6.77 -4.63
CA ILE A 77 -0.60 -5.74 -3.61
C ILE A 77 0.01 -6.35 -2.35
N ALA A 78 1.00 -5.69 -1.77
CA ALA A 78 1.48 -5.97 -0.43
C ALA A 78 0.93 -4.92 0.54
N VAL A 79 0.55 -5.34 1.74
CA VAL A 79 0.08 -4.48 2.82
C VAL A 79 0.86 -4.83 4.09
N VAL A 80 1.32 -3.82 4.81
CA VAL A 80 2.12 -3.97 6.02
C VAL A 80 1.58 -3.05 7.10
N ALA A 81 1.30 -3.64 8.27
CA ALA A 81 0.97 -2.96 9.50
C ALA A 81 1.67 -3.68 10.67
N ASP A 82 1.76 -3.00 11.81
CA ASP A 82 2.31 -3.60 13.03
C ASP A 82 1.17 -4.24 13.84
N THR A 83 0.83 -5.48 13.46
CA THR A 83 -0.27 -6.24 14.05
C THR A 83 0.13 -7.71 14.20
N PRO A 84 -0.27 -8.38 15.30
CA PRO A 84 0.01 -9.81 15.50
C PRO A 84 -0.74 -10.72 14.51
N THR A 85 -1.82 -10.21 13.90
CA THR A 85 -2.64 -10.95 12.94
C THR A 85 -2.98 -10.09 11.73
N PRO A 86 -3.12 -10.68 10.53
CA PRO A 86 -3.67 -10.00 9.36
C PRO A 86 -5.07 -9.42 9.62
#